data_AF-A0A965W1T0-F1
#
_entry.id   AF-A0A965W1T0-F1
#
_cell.length_a   1.000
_cell.length_b   1.000
_cell.length_c   1.000
_cell.angle_alpha   90.00
_cell.angle_beta   90.00
_cell.angle_gamma   90.00
#
_symmetry.space_group_name_H-M   'P 1'
#
loop_
_entity.id
_entity.type
_entity.pdbx_description
1 polymer ?
#
loop_
_entity_poly.entity_id
_entity_poly.type
_entity_poly.pdbx_seq_one_letter_code
_entity_poly.pdbx_strand_id
1 'polypeptide(L)'
;MGGPGNDWLDGGEGLDWAFFDGNRSDYLIQIDPSVITVTRQALLANTAASKPPSASIDRDQLQGVERAQFDDVTVVFSNDPHGLWAARLLGLFAGASAFSDRKTAGRVVALLDAGYSFELLAQAAADVFIQPKAPLSMLIGHLLRNLLPSPPQAFVLDAITKDCESAGLSVSDVVRLAGDLAITDDLIQLSGIQTIGWSVILPGG
;
A
#
# COMPACT_ATOMS: atom_id res chain seq x y z
N MET A 1 -20.08 7.80 -0.45
CA MET A 1 -19.59 8.93 0.36
C MET A 1 -20.00 8.67 1.80
N GLY A 2 -19.12 8.92 2.79
CA GLY A 2 -19.47 8.75 4.21
C GLY A 2 -20.50 9.78 4.64
N GLY A 3 -20.23 11.07 4.36
CA GLY A 3 -21.17 12.14 4.71
C GLY A 3 -21.33 12.33 6.22
N PRO A 4 -22.22 13.24 6.67
CA PRO A 4 -22.47 13.43 8.09
C PRO A 4 -23.45 12.37 8.60
N GLY A 5 -23.08 11.63 9.64
CA GLY A 5 -23.97 10.60 10.15
C GLY A 5 -23.22 9.36 10.59
N ASN A 6 -23.94 8.30 10.91
CA ASN A 6 -23.30 7.00 10.97
C ASN A 6 -23.74 6.26 9.70
N ASP A 7 -22.79 5.98 8.82
CA ASP A 7 -23.10 5.42 7.51
C ASP A 7 -22.58 3.99 7.35
N TRP A 8 -23.29 3.21 6.54
CA TRP A 8 -22.86 1.88 6.10
C TRP A 8 -22.55 1.95 4.61
N LEU A 9 -21.28 1.79 4.26
CA LEU A 9 -20.79 1.86 2.88
C LEU A 9 -20.33 0.46 2.45
N ASP A 10 -20.94 -0.05 1.39
CA ASP A 10 -20.55 -1.29 0.73
C ASP A 10 -19.95 -0.95 -0.64
N GLY A 11 -18.67 -1.30 -0.85
CA GLY A 11 -17.98 -1.06 -2.12
C GLY A 11 -18.41 -2.03 -3.23
N GLY A 12 -18.74 -3.27 -2.88
CA GLY A 12 -19.07 -4.29 -3.87
C GLY A 12 -17.85 -4.78 -4.65
N GLU A 13 -17.98 -4.87 -5.98
CA GLU A 13 -16.90 -5.32 -6.87
C GLU A 13 -16.18 -4.11 -7.48
N GLY A 14 -14.85 -4.09 -7.38
CA GLY A 14 -14.03 -3.12 -8.09
C GLY A 14 -12.97 -2.49 -7.20
N LEU A 15 -12.62 -1.25 -7.54
CA LEU A 15 -11.78 -0.38 -6.74
C LEU A 15 -12.67 0.72 -6.17
N ASP A 16 -13.01 0.61 -4.88
CA ASP A 16 -14.03 1.41 -4.25
C ASP A 16 -13.47 2.46 -3.30
N TRP A 17 -14.18 3.59 -3.25
CA TRP A 17 -13.74 4.80 -2.57
C TRP A 17 -14.79 5.33 -1.60
N ALA A 18 -14.34 5.60 -0.37
CA ALA A 18 -15.04 6.45 0.57
C ALA A 18 -14.42 7.85 0.58
N PHE A 19 -15.26 8.87 0.79
CA PHE A 19 -14.84 10.28 0.83
C PHE A 19 -15.27 10.87 2.16
N PHE A 20 -14.34 11.57 2.81
CA PHE A 20 -14.48 12.17 4.13
C PHE A 20 -14.01 13.62 4.11
N ASP A 21 -14.78 14.52 4.73
CA ASP A 21 -14.46 15.95 4.81
C ASP A 21 -13.52 16.26 5.99
N GLY A 22 -12.33 16.76 5.69
CA GLY A 22 -11.30 17.11 6.68
C GLY A 22 -10.02 16.30 6.50
N ASN A 23 -9.01 16.60 7.33
CA ASN A 23 -7.72 15.92 7.23
C ASN A 23 -7.79 14.52 7.84
N ARG A 24 -6.95 13.60 7.38
CA ARG A 24 -6.83 12.25 7.94
C ARG A 24 -6.61 12.24 9.46
N SER A 25 -5.91 13.23 10.00
CA SER A 25 -5.67 13.37 11.45
C SER A 25 -6.93 13.59 12.27
N ASP A 26 -8.02 14.08 11.66
CA ASP A 26 -9.28 14.37 12.34
C ASP A 26 -10.11 13.10 12.59
N TYR A 27 -9.66 11.95 12.07
CA TYR A 27 -10.35 10.68 12.07
C TYR A 27 -9.55 9.59 12.77
N LEU A 28 -10.28 8.71 13.46
CA LEU A 28 -9.78 7.42 13.91
C LEU A 28 -10.20 6.37 12.89
N ILE A 29 -9.26 5.56 12.42
CA ILE A 29 -9.53 4.40 11.57
C ILE A 29 -9.23 3.15 12.38
N GLN A 30 -10.18 2.23 12.43
CA GLN A 30 -10.03 0.90 13.01
C GLN A 30 -10.33 -0.12 11.90
N ILE A 31 -9.36 -0.97 11.59
CA ILE A 31 -9.49 -1.98 10.54
C ILE A 31 -9.74 -3.33 11.21
N ASP A 32 -10.92 -3.89 10.98
CA ASP A 32 -11.24 -5.28 11.28
C ASP A 32 -11.31 -6.09 9.96
N PRO A 33 -11.13 -7.42 9.99
CA PRO A 33 -11.07 -8.23 8.77
C PRO A 33 -12.29 -8.13 7.84
N SER A 34 -13.47 -7.77 8.36
CA SER A 34 -14.72 -7.69 7.61
C SER A 34 -15.28 -6.28 7.45
N VAL A 35 -14.78 -5.31 8.22
CA VAL A 35 -15.30 -3.94 8.22
C VAL A 35 -14.24 -2.96 8.71
N ILE A 36 -14.13 -1.82 8.04
CA ILE A 36 -13.29 -0.71 8.47
C ILE A 36 -14.21 0.31 9.12
N THR A 37 -13.92 0.69 10.36
CA THR A 37 -14.64 1.75 11.06
C THR A 37 -13.85 3.04 10.99
N VAL A 38 -14.45 4.10 10.44
CA VAL A 38 -13.90 5.45 10.41
C VAL A 38 -14.73 6.32 11.34
N THR A 39 -14.11 7.04 12.27
CA THR A 39 -14.85 7.87 13.24
C THR A 39 -14.22 9.25 13.38
N ARG A 40 -15.02 10.32 13.29
CA ARG A 40 -14.53 11.69 13.49
C ARG A 40 -14.19 11.92 14.97
N GLN A 41 -12.91 12.18 15.26
CA GLN A 41 -12.40 12.25 16.64
C GLN A 41 -13.03 13.39 17.46
N ALA A 42 -13.32 14.53 16.83
CA ALA A 42 -13.95 15.68 17.49
C ALA A 42 -15.31 15.35 18.12
N LEU A 43 -15.99 14.32 17.64
CA LEU A 43 -17.31 13.90 18.12
C LEU A 43 -17.23 12.81 19.19
N LEU A 44 -16.08 12.14 19.36
CA LEU A 44 -15.85 11.19 20.45
C LEU A 44 -15.89 11.86 21.83
N ALA A 45 -15.44 13.12 21.92
CA ALA A 45 -15.44 13.91 23.15
C ALA A 45 -16.84 14.37 23.60
N ASN A 46 -17.86 14.27 22.73
CA ASN A 46 -19.23 14.69 23.03
C ASN A 46 -20.07 13.62 23.76
N THR A 47 -19.42 12.55 24.25
CA THR A 47 -20.05 11.48 25.05
C THR A 47 -20.22 11.85 26.53
N ALA A 48 -19.76 13.04 26.96
CA ALA A 48 -19.94 13.55 28.32
C ALA A 48 -21.38 14.09 28.57
N ALA A 49 -22.26 13.19 29.01
CA ALA A 49 -23.39 13.37 29.95
C ALA A 49 -24.43 14.51 29.80
N SER A 50 -24.43 15.37 28.76
CA SER A 50 -25.40 16.50 28.73
C SER A 50 -25.94 16.89 27.36
N LYS A 51 -25.73 16.08 26.31
CA LYS A 51 -26.28 16.35 24.98
C LYS A 51 -27.26 15.24 24.57
N PRO A 52 -28.41 15.56 23.93
CA PRO A 52 -29.38 14.55 23.51
C PRO A 52 -28.73 13.46 22.63
N PRO A 53 -29.27 12.22 22.64
CA PRO A 53 -28.70 11.04 21.99
C PRO A 53 -28.69 11.08 20.44
N SER A 54 -28.80 12.26 19.83
CA SER A 54 -28.82 12.47 18.37
C SER A 54 -27.58 13.17 17.81
N ALA A 55 -26.53 13.40 18.61
CA ALA A 55 -25.23 13.72 18.02
C ALA A 55 -24.60 12.40 17.55
N SER A 56 -24.75 12.05 16.27
CA SER A 56 -23.97 10.96 15.70
C SER A 56 -22.49 11.23 16.00
N ILE A 57 -21.76 10.18 16.36
CA ILE A 57 -20.31 10.28 16.58
C ILE A 57 -19.54 10.29 15.25
N ASP A 58 -20.27 10.46 14.13
CA ASP A 58 -19.80 10.40 12.75
C ASP A 58 -18.98 9.13 12.52
N ARG A 59 -19.63 7.98 12.76
CA ARG A 59 -19.03 6.65 12.70
C ARG A 59 -19.53 5.92 11.46
N ASP A 60 -18.62 5.76 10.51
CA ASP A 60 -18.87 5.09 9.25
C ASP A 60 -18.25 3.70 9.25
N GLN A 61 -18.98 2.75 8.69
CA GLN A 61 -18.57 1.36 8.52
C GLN A 61 -18.42 1.07 7.04
N LEU A 62 -17.21 0.72 6.63
CA LEU A 62 -16.84 0.45 5.25
C LEU A 62 -16.61 -1.05 5.07
N GLN A 63 -17.41 -1.68 4.22
CA GLN A 63 -17.25 -3.06 3.79
C GLN A 63 -16.81 -3.07 2.32
N GLY A 64 -15.74 -3.82 2.02
CA GLY A 64 -15.25 -3.94 0.64
C GLY A 64 -14.82 -2.63 0.01
N VAL A 65 -14.37 -1.65 0.80
CA VAL A 65 -13.81 -0.38 0.30
C VAL A 65 -12.29 -0.45 0.36
N GLU A 66 -11.62 -0.12 -0.73
CA GLU A 66 -10.15 -0.19 -0.86
C GLU A 66 -9.48 1.12 -0.45
N ARG A 67 -10.19 2.27 -0.60
CA ARG A 67 -9.61 3.59 -0.33
C ARG A 67 -10.54 4.54 0.40
N ALA A 68 -9.96 5.35 1.28
CA ALA A 68 -10.61 6.48 1.91
C ALA A 68 -9.87 7.78 1.55
N GLN A 69 -10.53 8.69 0.86
CA GLN A 69 -10.02 10.03 0.55
C GLN A 69 -10.36 11.01 1.68
N PHE A 70 -9.34 11.72 2.15
CA PHE A 70 -9.40 12.86 3.06
C PHE A 70 -8.87 14.11 2.35
N ASP A 71 -8.94 15.28 2.98
CA ASP A 71 -8.48 16.53 2.36
C ASP A 71 -6.97 16.57 2.08
N ASP A 72 -6.16 15.86 2.87
CA ASP A 72 -4.69 15.90 2.80
C ASP A 72 -4.04 14.64 2.22
N VAL A 73 -4.69 13.49 2.31
CA VAL A 73 -4.18 12.19 1.84
C VAL A 73 -5.30 11.25 1.43
N THR A 74 -4.93 10.26 0.62
CA THR A 74 -5.71 9.03 0.44
C THR A 74 -5.15 7.96 1.35
N VAL A 75 -6.01 7.28 2.12
CA VAL A 75 -5.64 6.06 2.83
C VAL A 75 -5.98 4.88 1.94
N VAL A 76 -4.97 4.04 1.68
CA VAL A 76 -5.06 2.81 0.91
C VAL A 76 -5.05 1.62 1.87
N PHE A 77 -6.07 0.77 1.79
CA PHE A 77 -6.25 -0.36 2.70
C PHE A 77 -5.58 -1.63 2.15
N SER A 78 -5.38 -2.64 3.01
CA SER A 78 -4.66 -3.86 2.62
C SER A 78 -5.41 -4.77 1.65
N ASN A 79 -6.73 -4.56 1.46
CA ASN A 79 -7.52 -5.20 0.40
C ASN A 79 -7.34 -4.52 -0.97
N ASP A 80 -6.70 -3.34 -1.05
CA ASP A 80 -6.39 -2.70 -2.32
C ASP A 80 -5.26 -3.45 -3.05
N PRO A 81 -5.54 -4.11 -4.19
CA PRO A 81 -4.51 -4.83 -4.93
C PRO A 81 -3.45 -3.87 -5.50
N HIS A 82 -3.85 -2.71 -6.01
CA HIS A 82 -2.92 -1.72 -6.55
C HIS A 82 -2.06 -1.10 -5.45
N GLY A 83 -2.66 -0.81 -4.31
CA GLY A 83 -1.99 -0.34 -3.10
C GLY A 83 -0.89 -1.27 -2.63
N LEU A 84 -1.23 -2.55 -2.45
CA LEU A 84 -0.28 -3.55 -2.00
C LEU A 84 0.87 -3.75 -3.01
N TRP A 85 0.56 -3.77 -4.31
CA TRP A 85 1.60 -3.88 -5.33
C TRP A 85 2.49 -2.63 -5.40
N ALA A 86 1.93 -1.44 -5.25
CA ALA A 86 2.72 -0.21 -5.18
C ALA A 86 3.67 -0.22 -3.98
N ALA A 87 3.20 -0.64 -2.80
CA ALA A 87 4.03 -0.78 -1.60
C ALA A 87 5.18 -1.78 -1.84
N ARG A 88 4.89 -2.94 -2.43
CA ARG A 88 5.90 -3.97 -2.76
C ARG A 88 6.93 -3.48 -3.76
N LEU A 89 6.52 -2.83 -4.85
CA LEU A 89 7.46 -2.26 -5.83
C LEU A 89 8.38 -1.22 -5.18
N LEU A 90 7.84 -0.32 -4.36
CA LEU A 90 8.64 0.69 -3.67
C LEU A 90 9.60 0.07 -2.66
N GLY A 91 9.13 -0.85 -1.82
CA GLY A 91 9.97 -1.53 -0.84
C GLY A 91 11.12 -2.27 -1.52
N LEU A 92 10.80 -3.08 -2.52
CA LEU A 92 11.77 -3.92 -3.23
C LEU A 92 12.86 -3.12 -3.94
N PHE A 93 12.53 -1.98 -4.55
CA PHE A 93 13.49 -1.23 -5.36
C PHE A 93 14.12 -0.04 -4.61
N ALA A 94 13.36 0.65 -3.77
CA ALA A 94 13.79 1.86 -3.09
C ALA A 94 14.03 1.67 -1.58
N GLY A 95 13.69 0.51 -1.02
CA GLY A 95 13.88 0.17 0.38
C GLY A 95 12.83 0.77 1.32
N ALA A 96 12.94 0.46 2.61
CA ALA A 96 11.96 0.81 3.63
C ALA A 96 11.67 2.33 3.75
N SER A 97 12.65 3.18 3.45
CA SER A 97 12.50 4.65 3.52
C SER A 97 11.52 5.19 2.48
N ALA A 98 11.33 4.49 1.36
CA ALA A 98 10.42 4.89 0.30
C ALA A 98 8.94 4.84 0.73
N PHE A 99 8.62 4.05 1.75
CA PHE A 99 7.27 3.93 2.28
C PHE A 99 6.74 5.24 2.89
N SER A 100 7.64 6.10 3.36
CA SER A 100 7.32 7.40 3.94
C SER A 100 7.14 8.52 2.90
N ASP A 101 7.58 8.32 1.65
CA ASP A 101 7.38 9.28 0.56
C ASP A 101 5.98 9.11 -0.05
N ARG A 102 5.01 9.77 0.59
CA ARG A 102 3.58 9.69 0.21
C ARG A 102 3.32 10.10 -1.23
N LYS A 103 4.11 11.03 -1.79
CA LYS A 103 3.92 11.51 -3.18
C LYS A 103 4.43 10.49 -4.18
N THR A 104 5.60 9.92 -3.93
CA THR A 104 6.12 8.85 -4.78
C THR A 104 5.22 7.62 -4.69
N ALA A 105 4.75 7.28 -3.48
CA ALA A 105 3.77 6.23 -3.26
C ALA A 105 2.49 6.42 -4.09
N GLY A 106 1.86 7.59 -3.97
CA GLY A 106 0.63 7.86 -4.71
C GLY A 106 0.82 7.89 -6.23
N ARG A 107 2.01 8.27 -6.73
CA ARG A 107 2.32 8.16 -8.17
C ARG A 107 2.35 6.70 -8.64
N VAL A 108 2.92 5.78 -7.86
CA VAL A 108 2.96 4.36 -8.25
C VAL A 108 1.56 3.75 -8.20
N VAL A 109 0.77 4.07 -7.16
CA VAL A 109 -0.64 3.68 -7.08
C VAL A 109 -1.42 4.18 -8.30
N ALA A 110 -1.29 5.47 -8.65
CA ALA A 110 -2.00 6.06 -9.78
C ALA A 110 -1.58 5.46 -11.14
N LEU A 111 -0.35 4.99 -11.30
CA LEU A 111 0.07 4.27 -12.51
C LEU A 111 -0.67 2.92 -12.62
N LEU A 112 -0.79 2.18 -11.53
CA LEU A 112 -1.56 0.93 -11.51
C LEU A 112 -3.05 1.20 -11.79
N ASP A 113 -3.63 2.25 -11.20
CA ASP A 113 -5.02 2.66 -11.48
C ASP A 113 -5.25 3.04 -12.94
N ALA A 114 -4.25 3.66 -13.57
CA ALA A 114 -4.29 4.01 -15.00
C ALA A 114 -4.15 2.78 -15.93
N GLY A 115 -4.06 1.56 -15.38
CA GLY A 115 -4.01 0.31 -16.13
C GLY A 115 -2.62 -0.08 -16.60
N TYR A 116 -1.56 0.53 -16.07
CA TYR A 116 -0.19 0.05 -16.33
C TYR A 116 -0.01 -1.32 -15.69
N SER A 117 0.48 -2.28 -16.47
CA SER A 117 0.67 -3.63 -15.98
C SER A 117 1.80 -3.71 -14.96
N PHE A 118 1.69 -4.68 -14.06
CA PHE A 118 2.74 -4.98 -13.09
C PHE A 118 4.09 -5.24 -13.80
N GLU A 119 4.08 -5.98 -14.90
CA GLU A 119 5.28 -6.35 -15.64
C GLU A 119 6.00 -5.11 -16.19
N LEU A 120 5.22 -4.16 -16.72
CA LEU A 120 5.76 -2.91 -17.24
C LEU A 120 6.36 -2.07 -16.11
N LEU A 121 5.69 -1.97 -14.97
CA LEU A 121 6.20 -1.18 -13.83
C LEU A 121 7.40 -1.84 -13.14
N ALA A 122 7.42 -3.17 -13.03
CA ALA A 122 8.56 -3.93 -12.51
C ALA A 122 9.80 -3.75 -13.40
N GLN A 123 9.62 -3.81 -14.73
CA GLN A 123 10.71 -3.55 -15.68
C GLN A 123 11.18 -2.10 -15.60
N ALA A 124 10.26 -1.13 -15.56
CA ALA A 124 10.61 0.28 -15.45
C ALA A 124 11.38 0.57 -14.15
N ALA A 125 10.98 -0.03 -13.04
CA ALA A 125 11.69 0.10 -11.77
C ALA A 125 13.12 -0.49 -11.86
N ALA A 126 13.28 -1.68 -12.45
CA ALA A 126 14.61 -2.26 -12.67
C ALA A 126 15.51 -1.36 -13.53
N ASP A 127 14.96 -0.78 -14.60
CA ASP A 127 15.71 0.12 -15.48
C ASP A 127 16.15 1.41 -14.76
N VAL A 128 15.32 1.95 -13.86
CA VAL A 128 15.59 3.19 -13.11
C VAL A 128 16.55 2.98 -11.95
N PHE A 129 16.33 1.94 -11.13
CA PHE A 129 17.09 1.73 -9.89
C PHE A 129 18.40 0.97 -10.09
N ILE A 130 18.52 0.23 -11.20
CA ILE A 130 19.69 -0.59 -11.51
C ILE A 130 20.34 -0.07 -12.80
N GLN A 131 19.78 -0.46 -13.94
CA GLN A 131 20.12 0.04 -15.27
C GLN A 131 19.25 -0.65 -16.33
N PRO A 132 19.05 -0.03 -17.52
CA PRO A 132 18.38 -0.69 -18.63
C PRO A 132 19.06 -2.00 -19.02
N LYS A 133 18.25 -3.06 -19.21
CA LYS A 133 18.72 -4.41 -19.61
C LYS A 133 19.78 -4.99 -18.65
N ALA A 134 19.67 -4.69 -17.35
CA ALA A 134 20.50 -5.33 -16.33
C ALA A 134 20.36 -6.87 -16.41
N PRO A 135 21.45 -7.63 -16.19
CA PRO A 135 21.37 -9.07 -16.04
C PRO A 135 20.63 -9.43 -14.76
N LEU A 136 20.07 -10.64 -14.71
CA LEU A 136 19.18 -11.06 -13.63
C LEU A 136 19.90 -11.10 -12.27
N SER A 137 21.20 -11.40 -12.25
CA SER A 137 22.04 -11.34 -11.05
C SER A 137 22.08 -9.95 -10.40
N MET A 138 22.09 -8.88 -11.20
CA MET A 138 22.07 -7.52 -10.68
C MET A 138 20.69 -7.18 -10.09
N LEU A 139 19.61 -7.62 -10.74
CA LEU A 139 18.26 -7.50 -10.19
C LEU A 139 18.15 -8.21 -8.85
N ILE A 140 18.45 -9.51 -8.80
CA ILE A 140 18.35 -10.32 -7.58
C ILE A 140 19.22 -9.74 -6.47
N GLY A 141 20.46 -9.35 -6.78
CA GLY A 141 21.35 -8.72 -5.82
C GLY A 141 20.83 -7.39 -5.26
N HIS A 142 20.15 -6.59 -6.09
CA HIS A 142 19.50 -5.34 -5.66
C HIS A 142 18.33 -5.61 -4.72
N LEU A 143 17.40 -6.50 -5.13
CA LEU A 143 16.23 -6.85 -4.35
C LEU A 143 16.62 -7.43 -2.99
N LEU A 144 17.57 -8.37 -2.96
CA LEU A 144 18.03 -9.00 -1.71
C LEU A 144 18.71 -7.99 -0.77
N ARG A 145 19.40 -6.97 -1.30
CA ARG A 145 20.00 -5.92 -0.46
C ARG A 145 18.93 -5.08 0.26
N ASN A 146 17.79 -4.85 -0.38
CA ASN A 146 16.68 -4.12 0.23
C ASN A 146 15.86 -5.01 1.17
N LEU A 147 15.76 -6.31 0.88
CA LEU A 147 15.02 -7.27 1.70
C LEU A 147 15.77 -7.70 2.96
N LEU A 148 17.10 -7.83 2.90
CA LEU A 148 17.89 -8.41 3.97
C LEU A 148 18.61 -7.33 4.78
N PRO A 149 18.75 -7.51 6.10
CA PRO A 149 19.51 -6.60 6.96
C PRO A 149 21.02 -6.61 6.65
N SER A 150 21.52 -7.65 5.98
CA SER A 150 22.89 -7.77 5.51
C SER A 150 22.92 -8.33 4.08
N PRO A 151 23.92 -7.95 3.25
CA PRO A 151 24.04 -8.47 1.90
C PRO A 151 24.14 -10.00 1.88
N PRO A 152 23.51 -10.68 0.92
CA PRO A 152 23.63 -12.13 0.80
C PRO A 152 25.08 -12.53 0.49
N GLN A 153 25.47 -13.71 0.98
CA GLN A 153 26.76 -14.30 0.61
C GLN A 153 26.79 -14.61 -0.89
N ALA A 154 27.97 -14.46 -1.52
CA ALA A 154 28.11 -14.58 -2.98
C ALA A 154 27.56 -15.91 -3.54
N PHE A 155 27.86 -17.04 -2.89
CA PHE A 155 27.37 -18.35 -3.35
C PHE A 155 25.84 -18.48 -3.27
N VAL A 156 25.19 -17.77 -2.34
CA VAL A 156 23.72 -17.76 -2.23
C VAL A 156 23.13 -16.98 -3.38
N LEU A 157 23.69 -15.80 -3.68
CA LEU A 157 23.28 -14.99 -4.83
C LEU A 157 23.47 -15.74 -6.15
N ASP A 158 24.60 -16.44 -6.31
CA ASP A 158 24.88 -17.25 -7.50
C ASP A 158 23.90 -18.41 -7.65
N ALA A 159 23.57 -19.10 -6.55
CA ALA A 159 22.60 -20.20 -6.55
C ALA A 159 21.20 -19.70 -6.96
N ILE A 160 20.70 -18.64 -6.33
CA ILE A 160 19.38 -18.06 -6.64
C ILE A 160 19.34 -17.58 -8.10
N THR A 161 20.39 -16.88 -8.55
CA THR A 161 20.48 -16.42 -9.94
C THR A 161 20.39 -17.58 -10.91
N LYS A 162 21.19 -18.63 -10.70
CA LYS A 162 21.20 -19.81 -11.56
C LYS A 162 19.84 -20.50 -11.61
N ASP A 163 19.16 -20.60 -10.48
CA ASP A 163 17.84 -21.22 -10.41
C ASP A 163 16.80 -20.40 -11.19
N CYS A 164 16.80 -19.07 -11.03
CA CYS A 164 15.91 -18.18 -11.78
C CYS A 164 16.19 -18.20 -13.29
N GLU A 165 17.46 -18.18 -13.70
CA GLU A 165 17.84 -18.25 -15.12
C GLU A 165 17.50 -19.61 -15.74
N SER A 166 17.73 -20.71 -15.02
CA SER A 166 17.41 -22.07 -15.47
C SER A 166 15.90 -22.28 -15.61
N ALA A 167 15.11 -21.62 -14.76
CA ALA A 167 13.66 -21.59 -14.86
C ALA A 167 13.13 -20.62 -15.95
N GLY A 168 14.01 -19.84 -16.59
CA GLY A 168 13.62 -18.89 -17.63
C GLY A 168 12.81 -17.70 -17.11
N LEU A 169 12.99 -17.32 -15.84
CA LEU A 169 12.23 -16.25 -15.21
C LEU A 169 12.58 -14.89 -15.83
N SER A 170 11.55 -14.09 -16.09
CA SER A 170 11.69 -12.69 -16.47
C SER A 170 11.98 -11.79 -15.27
N VAL A 171 12.29 -10.51 -15.53
CA VAL A 171 12.42 -9.48 -14.49
C VAL A 171 11.15 -9.41 -13.63
N SER A 172 9.98 -9.37 -14.27
CA SER A 172 8.70 -9.32 -13.57
C SER A 172 8.43 -10.57 -12.75
N ASP A 173 8.81 -11.75 -13.23
CA ASP A 173 8.64 -12.98 -12.44
C ASP A 173 9.46 -12.94 -11.15
N VAL A 174 10.72 -12.50 -11.23
CA VAL A 174 11.60 -12.37 -10.06
C VAL A 174 11.08 -11.30 -9.09
N VAL A 175 10.63 -10.15 -9.58
CA VAL A 175 10.04 -9.11 -8.73
C VAL A 175 8.76 -9.61 -8.06
N ARG A 176 7.91 -10.37 -8.76
CA ARG A 176 6.69 -10.94 -8.18
C ARG A 176 7.02 -11.95 -7.08
N LEU A 177 7.93 -12.89 -7.37
CA LEU A 177 8.39 -13.86 -6.39
C LEU A 177 8.96 -13.18 -5.15
N ALA A 178 9.80 -12.15 -5.33
CA ALA A 178 10.32 -11.37 -4.23
C ALA A 178 9.19 -10.66 -3.46
N GLY A 179 8.21 -10.09 -4.17
CA GLY A 179 7.05 -9.42 -3.59
C GLY A 179 6.18 -10.31 -2.71
N ASP A 180 6.12 -11.60 -2.99
CA ASP A 180 5.31 -12.59 -2.27
C ASP A 180 6.05 -13.25 -1.09
N LEU A 181 7.31 -12.89 -0.84
CA LEU A 181 8.04 -13.37 0.34
C LEU A 181 7.53 -12.70 1.61
N ALA A 182 7.41 -13.46 2.70
CA ALA A 182 7.02 -12.93 4.01
C ALA A 182 7.95 -11.80 4.51
N ILE A 183 9.24 -11.84 4.17
CA ILE A 183 10.18 -10.77 4.52
C ILE A 183 9.87 -9.44 3.81
N THR A 184 9.17 -9.48 2.67
CA THR A 184 8.68 -8.28 2.00
C THR A 184 7.55 -7.63 2.80
N ASP A 185 6.72 -8.41 3.49
CA ASP A 185 5.64 -7.88 4.33
C ASP A 185 6.19 -7.00 5.46
N ASP A 186 7.33 -7.40 6.05
CA ASP A 186 8.05 -6.59 7.03
C ASP A 186 8.62 -5.31 6.40
N LEU A 187 9.22 -5.42 5.21
CA LEU A 187 9.82 -4.29 4.48
C LEU A 187 8.79 -3.20 4.16
N ILE A 188 7.57 -3.59 3.81
CA ILE A 188 6.48 -2.67 3.47
C ILE A 188 5.61 -2.31 4.69
N GLN A 189 5.97 -2.76 5.89
CA GLN A 189 5.21 -2.52 7.12
C GLN A 189 3.74 -2.95 6.97
N LEU A 190 3.49 -4.14 6.39
CA LEU A 190 2.14 -4.61 6.07
C LEU A 190 1.22 -4.62 7.30
N SER A 191 1.75 -4.93 8.48
CA SER A 191 1.01 -4.84 9.75
C SER A 191 0.51 -3.42 10.05
N GLY A 192 1.27 -2.39 9.68
CA GLY A 192 0.83 -0.99 9.74
C GLY A 192 -0.31 -0.70 8.76
N ILE A 193 -0.21 -1.20 7.52
CA ILE A 193 -1.28 -1.08 6.52
C ILE A 193 -2.56 -1.77 7.00
N GLN A 194 -2.43 -2.96 7.59
CA GLN A 194 -3.56 -3.74 8.10
C GLN A 194 -4.20 -3.15 9.36
N THR A 195 -3.51 -2.24 10.07
CA THR A 195 -4.05 -1.65 11.30
C THR A 195 -4.64 -0.27 11.09
N ILE A 196 -4.01 0.57 10.25
CA ILE A 196 -4.42 1.98 10.05
C ILE A 196 -4.47 2.42 8.58
N GLY A 197 -4.15 1.53 7.64
CA GLY A 197 -4.01 1.84 6.23
C GLY A 197 -2.72 2.57 5.89
N TRP A 198 -2.42 2.67 4.60
CA TRP A 198 -1.25 3.37 4.09
C TRP A 198 -1.64 4.74 3.53
N SER A 199 -1.12 5.82 4.12
CA SER A 199 -1.41 7.18 3.65
C SER A 199 -0.52 7.58 2.48
N VAL A 200 -1.12 7.90 1.34
CA VAL A 200 -0.46 8.32 0.10
C VAL A 200 -1.06 9.65 -0.41
N ILE A 201 -0.35 10.33 -1.31
CA ILE A 201 -0.84 11.53 -2.01
C ILE A 201 -0.92 11.20 -3.49
N LEU A 202 -2.14 10.98 -4.00
CA LEU A 202 -2.37 10.70 -5.40
C LEU A 202 -2.18 11.96 -6.27
N PRO A 203 -1.73 11.83 -7.53
CA PRO A 203 -1.58 12.98 -8.42
C PRO A 203 -2.92 13.71 -8.64
N GLY A 204 -2.91 15.02 -8.50
CA GLY A 204 -4.11 15.86 -8.67
C GLY A 204 -4.94 16.07 -7.39
N GLY A 205 -4.55 15.45 -6.28
CA GLY A 205 -4.96 15.82 -4.91
C GLY A 205 -4.05 16.87 -4.28
#